data_AF-A0A920S579-F1
#
_entry.id   AF-A0A920S579-F1
#
_cell.length_a   1.000
_cell.length_b   1.000
_cell.length_c   1.000
_cell.angle_alpha   90.00
_cell.angle_beta   90.00
_cell.angle_gamma   90.00
#
_symmetry.space_group_name_H-M   'P 1'
#
loop_
_entity.id
_entity.type
_entity.pdbx_description
1 polymer ?
#
loop_
_entity_poly.entity_id
_entity_poly.type
_entity_poly.pdbx_seq_one_letter_code
_entity_poly.pdbx_strand_id
1 'polypeptide(L)'
;MGFWGARLTSEFILLLLYLGFMLLHASIREQKKTDRAASVLAIVGVINLPIIHYSVVWWNTLHQASTISKLSSPSIAGEMLWPLLVMIFGYGFFFWGVICRAGATELLKREKRSNWVKEYVEEHQS
;
A
#
# COMPACT_ATOMS: atom_id res chain seq x y z
N MET A 1 25.70 7.72 21.55
CA MET A 1 24.49 6.97 21.94
C MET A 1 23.28 7.82 21.55
N GLY A 2 22.32 7.41 20.70
CA GLY A 2 22.04 6.09 20.13
C GLY A 2 22.03 6.12 18.59
N PHE A 3 22.70 5.12 18.02
CA PHE A 3 22.87 4.88 16.58
C PHE A 3 21.67 4.08 16.03
N TRP A 4 20.47 4.62 16.20
CA TRP A 4 19.24 4.15 15.59
C TRP A 4 18.57 5.36 14.95
N GLY A 5 18.92 5.66 13.70
CA GLY A 5 18.35 6.79 12.99
C GLY A 5 16.82 6.68 12.95
N ALA A 6 16.11 7.79 13.10
CA ALA A 6 14.65 7.83 13.09
C ALA A 6 14.02 7.11 11.88
N ARG A 7 14.77 6.97 10.77
CA ARG A 7 14.38 6.20 9.57
C ARG A 7 14.28 4.69 9.85
N LEU A 8 15.33 4.07 10.41
CA LEU A 8 15.34 2.63 10.72
C LEU A 8 14.29 2.27 11.77
N THR A 9 14.09 3.13 12.77
CA THR A 9 13.05 2.91 13.78
C THR A 9 11.65 3.01 13.17
N SER A 10 11.41 3.97 12.29
CA SER A 10 10.14 4.10 11.55
C SER A 10 9.88 2.93 10.60
N GLU A 11 10.88 2.48 9.85
CA GLU A 11 10.79 1.31 8.98
C GLU A 11 10.57 0.02 9.77
N PHE A 12 11.22 -0.13 10.93
CA PHE A 12 10.99 -1.24 11.85
C PHE A 12 9.56 -1.24 12.40
N ILE A 13 9.02 -0.06 12.76
CA ILE A 13 7.60 0.06 13.16
C ILE A 13 6.68 -0.35 12.00
N LEU A 14 6.95 0.09 10.77
CA LEU A 14 6.19 -0.33 9.60
C LEU A 14 6.24 -1.85 9.39
N LEU A 15 7.42 -2.45 9.56
CA LEU A 15 7.61 -3.89 9.48
C LEU A 15 6.79 -4.63 10.55
N LEU A 16 6.83 -4.17 11.80
CA LEU A 16 6.02 -4.73 12.89
C LEU A 16 4.51 -4.58 12.63
N LEU A 17 4.07 -3.46 12.07
CA LEU A 17 2.67 -3.25 11.69
C LEU A 17 2.26 -4.22 10.57
N TYR A 18 3.11 -4.43 9.58
CA TYR A 18 2.85 -5.37 8.49
C TYR A 18 2.76 -6.82 9.00
N LEU A 19 3.72 -7.24 9.84
CA LEU A 19 3.69 -8.53 10.52
C LEU A 19 2.44 -8.67 11.40
N GLY A 20 2.10 -7.63 12.15
CA GLY A 20 0.90 -7.57 12.98
C GLY A 20 -0.38 -7.78 12.17
N PHE A 21 -0.48 -7.14 11.00
CA PHE A 21 -1.61 -7.31 10.08
C PHE A 21 -1.74 -8.78 9.62
N MET A 22 -0.64 -9.39 9.17
CA MET A 22 -0.65 -10.79 8.72
C MET A 22 -0.98 -11.77 9.85
N LEU A 23 -0.39 -11.57 11.03
CA LEU A 23 -0.62 -12.41 12.20
C LEU A 23 -2.07 -12.32 12.68
N LEU A 24 -2.67 -11.13 12.63
CA LEU A 24 -4.07 -10.92 12.98
C LEU A 24 -4.99 -11.71 12.05
N HIS A 25 -4.70 -11.67 10.74
CA HIS A 25 -5.42 -12.47 9.75
C HIS A 25 -5.25 -13.98 9.94
N ALA A 26 -4.09 -14.44 10.41
CA ALA A 26 -3.83 -15.85 10.67
C ALA A 26 -4.43 -16.35 11.99
N SER A 27 -4.56 -15.48 13.00
CA SER A 27 -4.96 -15.85 14.36
C SER A 27 -6.47 -15.95 14.55
N ILE A 28 -7.26 -15.13 13.83
CA ILE A 28 -8.72 -15.05 14.02
C ILE A 28 -9.45 -15.81 12.91
N ARG A 29 -10.20 -16.85 13.28
CA ARG A 29 -11.03 -17.65 12.35
C ARG A 29 -12.28 -16.91 11.85
N GLU A 30 -12.83 -16.01 12.67
CA GLU A 30 -14.04 -15.25 12.37
C GLU A 30 -13.72 -14.02 11.49
N GLN A 31 -13.93 -14.16 10.17
CA GLN A 31 -13.67 -13.14 9.14
C GLN A 31 -14.12 -11.73 9.55
N LYS A 32 -15.36 -11.57 10.04
CA LYS A 32 -15.90 -10.25 10.40
C LYS A 32 -15.16 -9.59 11.56
N LYS A 33 -14.63 -10.37 12.51
CA LYS A 33 -13.85 -9.84 13.63
C LYS A 33 -12.44 -9.50 13.18
N THR A 34 -11.84 -10.35 12.35
CA THR A 34 -10.55 -10.11 11.70
C THR A 34 -10.57 -8.80 10.93
N ASP A 35 -11.54 -8.60 10.03
CA ASP A 35 -11.66 -7.41 9.19
C ASP A 35 -11.74 -6.11 10.01
N ARG A 36 -12.47 -6.13 11.14
CA ARG A 36 -12.60 -4.96 12.02
C ARG A 36 -11.30 -4.64 12.75
N ALA A 37 -10.60 -5.64 13.24
CA ALA A 37 -9.33 -5.41 13.92
C ALA A 37 -8.23 -5.02 12.92
N ALA A 38 -8.24 -5.62 11.73
CA ALA A 38 -7.32 -5.34 10.64
C ALA A 38 -7.49 -3.92 10.09
N SER A 39 -8.73 -3.41 10.00
CA SER A 39 -8.99 -2.04 9.57
C SER A 39 -8.46 -0.99 10.54
N VAL A 40 -8.59 -1.21 11.85
CA VAL A 40 -8.00 -0.34 12.88
C VAL A 40 -6.47 -0.33 12.76
N LEU A 41 -5.85 -1.49 12.62
CA LEU A 41 -4.40 -1.60 12.47
C LEU A 41 -3.92 -0.93 11.17
N ALA A 42 -4.67 -1.08 10.07
CA ALA A 42 -4.37 -0.41 8.81
C ALA A 42 -4.41 1.13 8.95
N ILE A 43 -5.39 1.68 9.67
CA ILE A 43 -5.46 3.13 9.94
C ILE A 43 -4.22 3.61 10.73
N VAL A 44 -3.80 2.85 11.76
CA VAL A 44 -2.57 3.16 12.51
C VAL A 44 -1.34 3.13 11.59
N GLY A 45 -1.27 2.19 10.65
CA GLY A 45 -0.22 2.15 9.63
C GLY A 45 -0.22 3.36 8.69
N VAL A 46 -1.40 3.83 8.26
CA VAL A 46 -1.52 5.06 7.45
C VAL A 46 -1.02 6.28 8.22
N ILE A 47 -1.31 6.38 9.52
CA ILE A 47 -0.80 7.46 10.37
C ILE A 47 0.72 7.39 10.52
N ASN A 48 1.33 6.20 10.39
CA ASN A 48 2.76 6.05 10.45
C ASN A 48 3.47 6.62 9.20
N LEU A 49 2.85 6.57 8.01
CA LEU A 49 3.45 7.06 6.75
C LEU A 49 3.98 8.51 6.82
N PRO A 50 3.20 9.50 7.29
CA PRO A 50 3.69 10.86 7.49
C PRO A 50 4.90 10.94 8.42
N ILE A 51 4.92 10.13 9.50
CA ILE A 51 6.04 10.09 10.44
C ILE A 51 7.30 9.59 9.73
N ILE A 52 7.21 8.54 8.90
CA ILE A 52 8.35 8.05 8.11
C ILE A 52 8.82 9.11 7.11
N HIS A 53 7.88 9.75 6.39
CA HIS A 53 8.21 10.75 5.37
C HIS A 53 8.95 11.95 5.98
N TYR A 54 8.40 12.51 7.06
CA TYR A 54 8.97 13.68 7.73
C TYR A 54 10.14 13.34 8.66
N SER A 55 10.33 12.06 9.02
CA SER A 55 11.52 11.57 9.76
C SER A 55 12.83 11.99 9.08
N VAL A 56 12.84 12.02 7.74
CA VAL A 56 13.99 12.46 6.93
C VAL A 56 14.26 13.96 7.04
N VAL A 57 13.20 14.77 7.20
CA VAL A 57 13.27 16.25 7.28
C VAL A 57 13.62 16.71 8.70
N TRP A 58 13.08 16.04 9.72
CA TRP A 58 13.27 16.41 11.12
C TRP A 58 14.63 16.00 11.68
N TRP A 59 15.24 14.92 11.20
CA TRP A 59 16.47 14.37 11.77
C TRP A 59 17.66 14.44 10.78
N ASN A 60 18.00 15.67 10.39
CA ASN A 60 19.21 16.08 9.67
C ASN A 60 19.54 15.35 8.33
N THR A 61 19.25 16.08 7.25
CA THR A 61 19.99 16.14 5.96
C THR A 61 19.75 15.01 4.93
N LEU A 62 18.87 15.29 3.97
CA LEU A 62 19.14 14.96 2.57
C LEU A 62 20.16 16.01 2.08
N HIS A 63 21.43 15.63 1.91
CA HIS A 63 22.41 16.52 1.28
C HIS A 63 22.00 16.92 -0.16
N GLN A 64 21.11 16.13 -0.76
CA GLN A 64 20.54 16.38 -2.07
C GLN A 64 19.02 16.55 -1.94
N ALA A 65 18.52 17.76 -2.23
CA ALA A 65 17.08 18.03 -2.19
C ALA A 65 16.32 17.09 -3.14
N SER A 66 15.12 16.67 -2.74
CA SER A 66 14.25 15.80 -3.54
C SER A 66 14.02 16.40 -4.93
N THR A 67 14.44 15.69 -5.98
CA THR A 67 14.41 16.16 -7.37
C THR A 67 12.98 16.35 -7.91
N ILE A 68 11.98 15.78 -7.23
CA ILE A 68 10.58 15.74 -7.67
C ILE A 68 9.73 16.88 -7.08
N SER A 69 10.17 17.56 -6.01
CA SER A 69 9.38 18.65 -5.40
C SER A 69 9.33 19.94 -6.24
N LYS A 70 10.20 20.07 -7.25
CA LYS A 70 10.17 21.14 -8.24
C LYS A 70 9.47 20.70 -9.52
N LEU A 71 8.18 20.40 -9.44
CA LEU A 71 7.36 20.11 -10.62
C LEU A 71 7.29 21.31 -11.58
N SER A 72 7.56 22.53 -11.09
CA SER A 72 7.62 23.78 -11.85
C SER A 72 8.97 24.06 -12.53
N SER A 73 10.04 23.33 -12.20
CA SER A 73 11.36 23.43 -12.83
C SER A 73 12.13 22.14 -12.56
N PRO A 74 11.87 21.06 -13.32
CA PRO A 74 12.56 19.79 -13.10
C PRO A 74 14.06 20.00 -13.30
N SER A 75 14.86 19.71 -12.26
CA SER A 75 16.32 19.65 -12.35
C SER A 75 16.80 18.36 -13.04
N ILE A 76 15.91 17.65 -13.74
CA ILE A 76 16.10 16.35 -14.38
C ILE A 76 16.19 16.58 -15.88
N ALA A 77 17.23 16.02 -16.53
CA ALA A 77 17.34 16.05 -17.99
C ALA A 77 16.09 15.38 -18.62
N GLY A 78 15.54 15.96 -19.69
CA GLY A 78 14.31 15.47 -20.32
C GLY A 78 14.34 13.98 -20.69
N GLU A 79 15.51 13.44 -20.99
CA GLU A 79 15.75 12.02 -21.30
C GLU A 79 15.47 11.07 -20.12
N MET A 80 15.57 11.54 -18.87
CA MET A 80 15.27 10.75 -17.67
C MET A 80 13.82 10.91 -17.20
N LEU A 81 13.14 11.99 -17.61
CA LEU A 81 11.76 12.28 -17.22
C LEU A 81 10.78 11.31 -17.88
N TRP A 82 10.99 10.99 -19.16
CA TRP A 82 10.11 10.07 -19.89
C TRP A 82 10.08 8.65 -19.30
N PRO A 83 11.23 7.99 -19.04
CA PRO A 83 11.24 6.70 -18.35
C PRO A 83 10.56 6.76 -16.98
N LEU A 84 10.76 7.85 -16.23
CA LEU A 84 10.13 8.04 -14.92
C LEU A 84 8.60 8.06 -15.03
N LEU A 85 8.05 8.86 -15.94
CA LEU A 85 6.60 8.95 -16.14
C LEU A 85 6.01 7.61 -16.60
N VAL A 86 6.64 6.94 -17.57
CA VAL A 86 6.20 5.63 -18.05
C VAL A 86 6.16 4.61 -16.91
N MET A 87 7.16 4.62 -16.03
CA MET A 87 7.19 3.71 -14.88
C MET A 87 6.15 4.07 -13.81
N ILE A 88 5.94 5.36 -13.53
CA ILE A 88 4.89 5.81 -12.60
C ILE A 88 3.51 5.37 -13.07
N PHE A 89 3.17 5.63 -14.33
CA PHE A 89 1.87 5.24 -14.88
C PHE A 89 1.77 3.72 -15.07
N GLY A 90 2.83 3.07 -15.56
CA GLY A 90 2.88 1.63 -15.76
C GLY A 90 2.65 0.86 -14.46
N TYR A 91 3.40 1.17 -13.41
CA TYR A 91 3.18 0.56 -12.09
C TYR A 91 1.86 1.01 -11.48
N GLY A 92 1.44 2.27 -11.66
CA GLY A 92 0.16 2.77 -11.19
C GLY A 92 -1.02 1.95 -11.74
N PHE A 93 -1.07 1.75 -13.05
CA PHE A 93 -2.10 0.92 -13.69
C PHE A 93 -1.98 -0.56 -13.31
N PHE A 94 -0.76 -1.07 -13.18
CA PHE A 94 -0.54 -2.44 -12.72
C PHE A 94 -1.11 -2.67 -11.31
N PHE A 95 -0.75 -1.82 -10.34
CA PHE A 95 -1.27 -1.91 -8.97
C PHE A 95 -2.78 -1.73 -8.93
N TRP A 96 -3.31 -0.77 -9.70
CA TRP A 96 -4.75 -0.57 -9.83
C TRP A 96 -5.46 -1.84 -10.32
N GLY A 97 -4.96 -2.44 -11.39
CA GLY A 97 -5.48 -3.69 -11.94
C GLY A 97 -5.44 -4.83 -10.92
N VAL A 98 -4.33 -4.99 -10.20
CA VAL A 98 -4.20 -6.01 -9.13
C VAL A 98 -5.22 -5.78 -8.01
N ILE A 99 -5.39 -4.54 -7.55
CA ILE A 99 -6.37 -4.19 -6.50
C ILE A 99 -7.80 -4.48 -6.97
N CYS A 100 -8.16 -4.06 -8.19
CA CYS A 100 -9.48 -4.33 -8.75
C CYS A 100 -9.75 -5.84 -8.86
N ARG A 101 -8.77 -6.63 -9.33
CA ARG A 101 -8.89 -8.09 -9.45
C ARG A 101 -9.02 -8.77 -8.08
N ALA A 102 -8.22 -8.35 -7.10
CA ALA A 102 -8.32 -8.83 -5.73
C ALA A 102 -9.69 -8.48 -5.11
N GLY A 103 -10.15 -7.25 -5.29
CA GLY A 103 -11.45 -6.78 -4.80
C GLY A 103 -12.62 -7.52 -5.45
N ALA A 104 -12.60 -7.73 -6.77
CA ALA A 104 -13.62 -8.52 -7.48
C ALA A 104 -13.66 -9.97 -6.97
N THR A 105 -12.49 -10.57 -6.72
CA THR A 105 -12.41 -11.94 -6.17
C THR A 105 -13.00 -12.02 -4.77
N GLU A 106 -12.73 -11.02 -3.92
CA GLU A 106 -13.28 -10.95 -2.56
C GLU A 106 -14.79 -10.71 -2.58
N LEU A 107 -15.29 -9.85 -3.48
CA LEU A 107 -16.72 -9.62 -3.66
C LEU A 107 -17.44 -10.91 -4.07
N LEU A 108 -16.92 -11.64 -5.06
CA LEU A 108 -17.48 -12.93 -5.49
C LEU A 108 -17.51 -13.97 -4.36
N LYS A 109 -16.46 -14.01 -3.52
CA LYS A 109 -16.42 -14.89 -2.34
C LYS A 109 -17.49 -14.54 -1.31
N ARG A 110 -17.72 -13.24 -1.08
CA ARG A 110 -18.73 -12.71 -0.13
C ARG A 110 -20.15 -12.89 -0.66
N GLU A 111 -20.38 -12.61 -1.93
CA GLU A 111 -21.67 -12.65 -2.63
C GLU A 111 -22.01 -14.04 -3.20
N LYS A 112 -21.23 -15.09 -2.91
CA LYS A 112 -21.41 -16.44 -3.46
C LYS A 112 -22.83 -17.02 -3.32
N ARG A 113 -23.62 -16.54 -2.34
CA ARG A 113 -25.01 -16.96 -2.11
C ARG A 113 -26.06 -16.17 -2.90
N SER A 114 -25.66 -15.06 -3.51
CA SER A 114 -26.52 -14.18 -4.29
C SER A 114 -26.87 -14.83 -5.63
N ASN A 115 -28.10 -14.63 -6.10
CA ASN A 115 -28.58 -15.30 -7.31
C ASN A 115 -27.80 -14.89 -8.56
N TRP A 116 -27.37 -13.62 -8.65
CA TRP A 116 -26.59 -13.11 -9.79
C TRP A 116 -25.20 -13.77 -9.92
N VAL A 117 -24.57 -14.17 -8.81
CA VAL A 117 -23.27 -14.87 -8.85
C VAL A 117 -23.44 -16.30 -9.35
N LYS A 118 -24.53 -16.97 -8.98
CA LYS A 118 -24.82 -18.33 -9.45
C LYS A 118 -25.07 -18.35 -10.96
N GLU A 119 -25.89 -17.42 -11.44
CA GLU A 119 -26.20 -17.24 -12.86
C GLU A 119 -24.93 -16.92 -13.68
N TYR A 120 -24.07 -16.03 -13.18
CA TYR A 120 -22.78 -15.70 -13.82
C TYR A 120 -21.82 -16.90 -13.90
N VAL A 121 -21.77 -17.74 -12.87
CA VAL A 121 -20.93 -18.96 -12.85
C VAL A 121 -21.47 -20.04 -13.78
N GLU A 122 -22.79 -20.22 -13.83
CA GLU A 122 -23.45 -21.16 -14.75
C GLU A 122 -23.23 -20.77 -16.21
N GLU A 123 -23.31 -19.49 -16.55
CA GLU A 123 -23.10 -18.97 -17.92
C GLU A 123 -21.65 -19.14 -18.41
N HIS A 124 -20.66 -19.07 -17.52
CA HIS A 124 -19.23 -19.21 -17.88
C HIS A 124 -18.69 -20.64 -17.73
N GLN A 125 -19.51 -21.60 -17.30
CA GLN A 125 -19.15 -23.03 -17.21
C GLN A 125 -19.61 -23.88 -18.42
N SER A 126 -20.40 -23.32 -19.35
CA SER A 126 -20.81 -23.94 -20.63
C SER A 126 -19.90 -23.57 -21.80
#